data_AF-A0A6G1RXK6-F1
#
_entry.id   AF-A0A6G1RXK6-F1
#
_cell.length_a   1.000
_cell.length_b   1.000
_cell.length_c   1.000
_cell.angle_alpha   90.00
_cell.angle_beta   90.00
_cell.angle_gamma   90.00
#
_symmetry.space_group_name_H-M   'P 1'
#
loop_
_entity.id
_entity.type
_entity.pdbx_description
1 polymer ?
#
loop_
_entity_poly.entity_id
_entity_poly.type
_entity_poly.pdbx_seq_one_letter_code
_entity_poly.pdbx_strand_id
1 'polypeptide(L)'
;HTLAFKLQLAVLEGLGSLCEKLDMGESDLNKVADACLIYLSAKQPMKLQEAAQSVFLHLMHMDPDSTWLLLNEVCCPQQYEPPHASLRPVKLSGMGRQRN
;
A
#
# COMPACT_ATOMS: atom_id res chain seq x y z
N HIS A 1 -25.79 3.75 2.43
CA HIS A 1 -24.47 4.01 3.04
C HIS A 1 -24.62 4.09 4.55
N THR A 2 -23.86 3.28 5.29
CA THR A 2 -23.86 3.28 6.77
C THR A 2 -23.01 4.43 7.32
N LEU A 3 -23.19 4.78 8.61
CA LEU A 3 -22.33 5.75 9.29
C LEU A 3 -20.85 5.32 9.25
N ALA A 4 -20.59 4.04 9.52
CA ALA A 4 -19.24 3.47 9.48
C ALA A 4 -18.55 3.69 8.13
N PHE A 5 -19.26 3.47 7.02
CA PHE A 5 -18.71 3.71 5.67
C PHE A 5 -18.29 5.17 5.47
N LYS A 6 -19.11 6.14 5.91
CA LYS A 6 -18.80 7.56 5.76
C LYS A 6 -17.58 7.96 6.58
N LEU A 7 -17.45 7.41 7.79
CA LEU A 7 -16.29 7.65 8.66
C LEU A 7 -15.01 7.08 8.05
N GLN A 8 -15.05 5.83 7.58
CA GLN A 8 -13.90 5.20 6.91
C GLN A 8 -13.45 6.01 5.70
N LEU A 9 -14.40 6.46 4.88
CA LEU A 9 -14.09 7.26 3.70
C LEU A 9 -13.44 8.60 4.07
N ALA A 10 -14.04 9.33 5.01
CA ALA A 10 -13.51 10.62 5.45
C ALA A 10 -12.10 10.51 6.05
N VAL A 11 -11.82 9.43 6.78
CA VAL A 11 -10.47 9.15 7.28
C VAL A 11 -9.49 8.92 6.12
N LEU A 12 -9.81 8.00 5.20
CA LEU A 12 -8.91 7.66 4.09
C LEU A 12 -8.65 8.88 3.17
N GLU A 13 -9.66 9.70 2.89
CA GLU A 13 -9.53 10.89 2.03
C GLU A 13 -8.56 11.94 2.62
N GLY A 14 -8.41 12.01 3.94
CA GLY A 14 -7.53 12.98 4.60
C GLY A 14 -6.16 12.42 5.01
N LEU A 15 -6.06 11.10 5.23
CA LEU A 15 -4.96 10.49 5.96
C LEU A 15 -3.60 10.67 5.28
N GLY A 16 -3.51 10.50 3.96
CA GLY A 16 -2.25 10.67 3.23
C GLY A 16 -1.67 12.08 3.38
N SER A 17 -2.49 13.11 3.08
CA SER A 17 -2.09 14.52 3.23
C SER A 17 -1.77 14.90 4.68
N LEU A 18 -2.38 14.24 5.66
CA LEU A 18 -2.10 14.46 7.08
C LEU A 18 -0.71 13.90 7.45
N CYS A 19 -0.35 12.72 6.92
CA CYS A 19 0.98 12.14 7.13
C CYS A 19 2.07 13.07 6.62
N GLU A 20 1.90 13.62 5.41
CA GLU A 20 2.84 14.59 4.82
C GLU A 20 2.98 15.85 5.67
N LYS A 21 1.85 16.45 6.10
CA LYS A 21 1.86 17.68 6.90
C LYS A 21 2.47 17.52 8.28
N LEU A 22 2.40 16.30 8.84
CA LEU A 22 2.98 15.97 10.14
C LEU A 22 4.42 15.49 10.03
N ASP A 23 4.98 15.36 8.82
CA ASP A 23 6.32 14.83 8.57
C ASP A 23 6.55 13.49 9.29
N MET A 24 5.58 12.57 9.12
CA MET A 24 5.60 11.28 9.82
C MET A 24 6.80 10.44 9.37
N GLY A 25 7.52 9.88 10.35
CA GLY A 25 8.65 8.99 10.08
C GLY A 25 8.22 7.59 9.67
N GLU A 26 9.17 6.84 9.09
CA GLU A 26 9.01 5.47 8.56
C GLU A 26 8.16 4.55 9.46
N SER A 27 8.47 4.48 10.76
CA SER A 27 7.78 3.56 11.66
C SER A 27 6.29 3.84 11.82
N ASP A 28 5.86 5.10 11.67
CA ASP A 28 4.45 5.47 11.73
C ASP A 28 3.79 5.38 10.35
N LEU A 29 4.52 5.69 9.27
CA LEU A 29 4.05 5.46 7.90
C LEU A 29 3.75 3.97 7.67
N ASN A 30 4.59 3.06 8.18
CA ASN A 30 4.37 1.62 8.08
C ASN A 30 3.06 1.20 8.77
N LYS A 31 2.73 1.76 9.94
CA LYS A 31 1.45 1.49 10.63
C LYS A 31 0.26 2.00 9.82
N VAL A 32 0.38 3.17 9.19
CA VAL A 32 -0.65 3.73 8.30
C VAL A 32 -0.84 2.81 7.09
N ALA A 33 0.26 2.40 6.45
CA ALA A 33 0.24 1.52 5.29
C ALA A 33 -0.44 0.17 5.62
N ASP A 34 -0.08 -0.46 6.73
CA ASP A 34 -0.68 -1.72 7.20
C ASP A 34 -2.19 -1.58 7.44
N ALA A 35 -2.61 -0.50 8.09
CA ALA A 35 -4.03 -0.22 8.35
C ALA A 35 -4.81 0.06 7.06
N CYS A 36 -4.19 0.71 6.08
CA CYS A 36 -4.81 1.06 4.81
C CYS A 36 -4.85 -0.09 3.80
N LEU A 37 -3.96 -1.08 3.92
CA LEU A 37 -3.78 -2.15 2.94
C LEU A 37 -5.07 -2.93 2.64
N ILE A 38 -5.89 -3.19 3.66
CA ILE A 38 -7.16 -3.92 3.52
C ILE A 38 -8.15 -3.23 2.57
N TYR A 39 -8.02 -1.91 2.42
CA TYR A 39 -8.92 -1.10 1.61
C TYR A 39 -8.60 -1.17 0.12
N LEU A 40 -7.43 -1.69 -0.27
CA LEU A 40 -7.07 -1.95 -1.68
C LEU A 40 -7.75 -3.19 -2.26
N SER A 41 -8.42 -4.01 -1.44
CA SER A 41 -9.09 -5.22 -1.92
C SER A 41 -10.30 -4.91 -2.78
N ALA A 42 -10.48 -5.66 -3.88
CA ALA A 42 -11.69 -5.63 -4.70
C ALA A 42 -12.99 -5.99 -3.93
N LYS A 43 -12.86 -6.56 -2.72
CA LYS A 43 -13.99 -6.84 -1.81
C LYS A 43 -14.52 -5.58 -1.13
N GLN A 44 -13.80 -4.47 -1.19
CA GLN A 44 -14.20 -3.20 -0.58
C GLN A 44 -15.04 -2.36 -1.56
N PRO A 45 -15.90 -1.47 -1.06
CA PRO A 45 -16.57 -0.48 -1.90
C PRO A 45 -15.56 0.36 -2.71
N MET A 46 -15.87 0.64 -3.98
CA MET A 46 -14.98 1.34 -4.92
C MET A 46 -14.42 2.66 -4.35
N LYS A 47 -15.26 3.49 -3.71
CA LYS A 47 -14.82 4.76 -3.11
C LYS A 47 -13.76 4.60 -2.01
N LEU A 48 -13.84 3.52 -1.22
CA LEU A 48 -12.82 3.24 -0.21
C LEU A 48 -11.52 2.75 -0.85
N GLN A 49 -11.60 2.00 -1.94
CA GLN A 49 -10.42 1.60 -2.72
C GLN A 49 -9.73 2.82 -3.33
N GLU A 50 -10.48 3.74 -3.94
CA GLU A 50 -9.95 4.98 -4.52
C GLU A 50 -9.29 5.86 -3.45
N ALA A 51 -9.96 6.04 -2.30
CA ALA A 51 -9.39 6.80 -1.19
C ALA A 51 -8.11 6.14 -0.64
N ALA A 52 -8.09 4.81 -0.51
CA ALA A 52 -6.90 4.09 -0.09
C ALA A 52 -5.75 4.20 -1.12
N GLN A 53 -6.04 4.12 -2.42
CA GLN A 53 -5.04 4.37 -3.46
C GLN A 53 -4.43 5.77 -3.32
N SER A 54 -5.26 6.79 -3.04
CA SER A 54 -4.78 8.14 -2.74
C SER A 54 -3.82 8.17 -1.55
N VAL A 55 -4.13 7.46 -0.45
CA VAL A 55 -3.20 7.33 0.69
C VAL A 55 -1.87 6.73 0.25
N PHE A 56 -1.89 5.60 -0.46
CA PHE A 56 -0.66 4.95 -0.92
C PHE A 56 0.16 5.82 -1.88
N LEU A 57 -0.48 6.65 -2.72
CA LEU A 57 0.23 7.63 -3.54
C LEU A 57 0.98 8.64 -2.67
N HIS A 58 0.39 9.15 -1.58
CA HIS A 58 1.11 10.02 -0.64
C HIS A 58 2.27 9.28 0.04
N LEU A 59 2.05 8.04 0.49
CA LEU A 59 3.11 7.22 1.10
C LEU A 59 4.28 6.98 0.14
N MET A 60 4.02 6.76 -1.16
CA MET A 60 5.07 6.64 -2.18
C MET A 60 5.91 7.91 -2.35
N HIS A 61 5.37 9.10 -2.07
CA HIS A 61 6.14 10.35 -2.11
C HIS A 61 7.01 10.52 -0.85
N MET A 62 6.54 10.03 0.30
CA MET A 62 7.23 10.17 1.58
C MET A 62 8.30 9.08 1.81
N ASP A 63 7.96 7.82 1.51
CA ASP A 63 8.85 6.66 1.62
C ASP A 63 8.59 5.69 0.44
N PRO A 64 9.23 5.96 -0.71
CA PRO A 64 9.03 5.17 -1.92
C PRO A 64 9.43 3.70 -1.77
N ASP A 65 10.57 3.45 -1.10
CA ASP A 65 11.18 2.12 -1.02
C ASP A 65 10.37 1.18 -0.13
N SER A 66 9.99 1.64 1.07
CA SER A 66 9.16 0.84 1.99
C SER A 66 7.77 0.60 1.40
N THR A 67 7.17 1.63 0.77
CA THR A 67 5.85 1.50 0.13
C THR A 67 5.89 0.53 -1.03
N TRP A 68 6.92 0.60 -1.88
CA TRP A 68 7.12 -0.35 -2.98
C TRP A 68 7.29 -1.78 -2.47
N LEU A 69 8.15 -1.97 -1.45
CA LEU A 69 8.41 -3.30 -0.90
C LEU A 69 7.12 -3.91 -0.33
N LEU A 70 6.39 -3.15 0.50
CA LEU A 70 5.12 -3.59 1.07
C LEU A 70 4.11 -4.01 -0.01
N LEU A 71 3.92 -3.21 -1.04
CA LEU A 71 2.96 -3.53 -2.11
C LEU A 71 3.38 -4.77 -2.91
N ASN A 72 4.68 -4.96 -3.15
CA ASN A 72 5.18 -6.15 -3.84
C ASN A 72 5.14 -7.41 -2.96
N GLU A 73 5.29 -7.28 -1.65
CA GLU A 73 5.06 -8.38 -0.70
C GLU A 73 3.60 -8.86 -0.73
N VAL A 74 2.67 -7.97 -1.07
CA VAL A 74 1.24 -8.29 -1.19
C VAL A 74 0.90 -8.84 -2.57
N CYS A 75 1.36 -8.16 -3.62
CA CYS A 75 1.11 -8.53 -5.01
C CYS A 75 2.27 -8.06 -5.89
N CYS A 76 3.07 -9.00 -6.37
CA CYS A 76 4.15 -8.71 -7.33
C CYS A 76 3.82 -9.44 -8.64
N PRO A 77 3.37 -8.71 -9.69
CA PRO A 77 3.01 -9.32 -10.97
C PRO A 77 4.24 -9.74 -11.79
N GLN A 78 5.43 -9.28 -11.43
CA GLN A 78 6.68 -9.54 -12.13
C GLN A 78 7.54 -10.53 -11.36
N GLN A 79 8.35 -11.30 -12.09
CA GLN A 79 9.44 -12.07 -11.52
C GLN A 79 10.75 -11.30 -11.75
N TYR A 80 11.54 -11.13 -10.70
CA TYR A 80 12.84 -10.45 -10.81
C TYR A 80 13.93 -11.47 -11.09
N GLU A 81 14.44 -11.47 -12.32
CA GLU A 81 15.63 -12.21 -12.68
C GLU A 81 16.88 -11.44 -12.27
N PRO A 82 17.89 -12.10 -11.68
CA PRO A 82 19.13 -11.44 -11.31
C PRO A 82 19.90 -10.98 -12.56
N PRO A 83 20.54 -9.79 -12.54
CA PRO A 83 21.28 -9.28 -13.69
C PRO A 83 22.56 -10.09 -13.98
N HIS A 84 23.00 -10.94 -13.04
CA HIS A 84 24.14 -11.82 -13.19
C HIS A 84 23.97 -13.11 -12.38
N ALA A 85 24.51 -14.22 -12.89
CA ALA A 85 24.35 -15.56 -12.29
C ALA A 85 24.97 -15.72 -10.88
N SER A 86 25.87 -14.81 -10.48
CA SER A 86 26.44 -14.80 -9.13
C SER A 86 25.50 -14.22 -8.08
N LEU A 87 24.42 -13.54 -8.49
CA LEU A 87 23.44 -12.95 -7.61
C LEU A 87 22.27 -13.90 -7.39
N ARG A 88 21.72 -13.89 -6.17
CA ARG A 88 20.54 -14.67 -5.85
C ARG A 88 19.28 -13.93 -6.32
N PRO A 89 18.28 -14.63 -6.88
CA PRO A 89 17.00 -14.03 -7.22
C PRO A 89 16.33 -13.44 -5.97
N VAL A 90 15.70 -12.28 -6.11
CA VAL A 90 14.86 -11.69 -5.06
C VAL A 90 13.55 -12.46 -5.01
N LYS A 91 13.14 -12.87 -3.81
CA LYS A 91 11.87 -13.56 -3.58
C LYS A 91 11.00 -12.68 -2.69
N LEU A 92 9.90 -12.18 -3.25
CA LEU A 92 8.88 -11.41 -2.53
C LEU A 92 7.65 -12.30 -2.33
N SER A 93 6.97 -12.17 -1.20
CA SER A 93 5.83 -13.04 -0.85
C SER A 93 4.65 -12.93 -1.81
N GLY A 94 4.53 -11.79 -2.48
CA GLY A 94 3.48 -11.49 -3.45
C GLY A 94 3.78 -12.02 -4.86
N MET A 95 4.98 -12.56 -5.11
CA MET A 95 5.34 -13.15 -6.41
C MET A 95 4.56 -14.44 -6.68
N GLY A 96 3.99 -14.55 -7.88
CA GLY A 96 3.42 -15.80 -8.38
C GLY A 96 2.16 -16.28 -7.66
N ARG A 97 1.55 -15.46 -6.78
CA ARG A 97 0.29 -15.81 -6.14
C ARG A 97 -0.85 -15.80 -7.16
N GLN A 98 -1.52 -16.95 -7.31
CA GLN A 98 -2.79 -17.05 -8.03
C GLN A 98 -3.83 -16.17 -7.32
N ARG A 99 -4.44 -15.26 -8.08
CA ARG A 99 -5.49 -14.36 -7.58
C ARG A 99 -6.79 -15.15 -7.44
N ASN A 100 -7.48 -14.98 -6.32
CA ASN A 100 -8.88 -15.39 -6.13
C ASN A 100 -9.83 -14.42 -6.83
#